data_AF-Q39LH1-F1
#
_entry.id   AF-Q39LH1-F1
#
_cell.length_a   1.000
_cell.length_b   1.000
_cell.length_c   1.000
_cell.angle_alpha   90.00
_cell.angle_beta   90.00
_cell.angle_gamma   90.00
#
_symmetry.space_group_name_H-M   'P 1'
#
loop_
_entity.id
_entity.type
_entity.pdbx_description
1 polymer ?
#
loop_
_entity_poly.entity_id
_entity_poly.type
_entity_poly.pdbx_seq_one_letter_code
_entity_poly.pdbx_strand_id
1 'polypeptide(L)'
;MNSLRPRRLGHMVLMVRDIHRSAKFYTEVMGLKVSDWIGDQMVFLRAGTDHHDLALAQLPKDSPDFDDLPRYSRPGLEHFSYLVDSVEEMERSVKVLQSHGVEIVRGIGRHGPGDNFFLVFKDPDGNNVEVYCAMEQIGERDPREPQVWERTVESFDQYRFARFVVPPPPHLVAEKSRGNAPAAASDDDAGAGARREAPKGDPA
;
A
#
# COMPACT_ATOMS: atom_id res chain seq x y z
N MET A 1 -22.95 18.43 -13.99
CA MET A 1 -22.83 17.36 -12.97
C MET A 1 -21.48 17.51 -12.30
N ASN A 2 -21.38 17.32 -10.98
CA ASN A 2 -20.09 17.37 -10.29
C ASN A 2 -19.27 16.13 -10.65
N SER A 3 -18.00 16.30 -11.02
CA SER A 3 -17.05 15.22 -11.29
C SER A 3 -15.93 15.20 -10.25
N LEU A 4 -15.12 14.14 -10.22
CA LEU A 4 -13.80 14.17 -9.58
C LEU A 4 -12.87 15.13 -10.34
N ARG A 5 -11.77 15.57 -9.73
CA ARG A 5 -10.77 16.47 -10.35
C ARG A 5 -9.37 15.84 -10.29
N PRO A 6 -9.15 14.71 -10.98
CA PRO A 6 -7.82 14.11 -11.05
C PRO A 6 -6.85 15.04 -11.79
N ARG A 7 -5.59 15.05 -11.35
CA ARG A 7 -4.52 15.86 -11.95
C ARG A 7 -3.70 15.08 -12.95
N ARG A 8 -3.33 13.86 -12.58
CA ARG A 8 -2.56 12.92 -13.39
C ARG A 8 -2.77 11.50 -12.88
N LEU A 9 -2.42 10.52 -13.71
CA LEU A 9 -2.22 9.15 -13.24
C LEU A 9 -1.10 9.14 -12.19
N GLY A 10 -1.30 8.36 -11.14
CA GLY A 10 -0.35 8.15 -10.06
C GLY A 10 0.41 6.86 -10.23
N HIS A 11 0.06 5.89 -9.39
CA HIS A 11 0.72 4.60 -9.31
C HIS A 11 -0.21 3.46 -9.72
N MET A 12 0.39 2.30 -9.96
CA MET A 12 -0.31 1.04 -10.17
C MET A 12 0.14 0.01 -9.15
N VAL A 13 -0.76 -0.88 -8.75
CA VAL A 13 -0.44 -2.03 -7.92
C VAL A 13 -0.71 -3.30 -8.69
N LEU A 14 0.33 -4.10 -8.92
CA LEU A 14 0.21 -5.37 -9.61
C LEU A 14 0.20 -6.54 -8.64
N MET A 15 -0.61 -7.56 -8.91
CA MET A 15 -0.53 -8.83 -8.19
C MET A 15 0.46 -9.77 -8.89
N VAL A 16 1.41 -10.32 -8.13
CA VAL A 16 2.47 -11.18 -8.65
C VAL A 16 2.61 -12.46 -7.82
N ARG A 17 3.00 -13.58 -8.45
CA ARG A 17 3.18 -14.88 -7.77
C ARG A 17 4.44 -15.00 -6.94
N ASP A 18 5.46 -14.24 -7.32
CA ASP A 18 6.75 -14.23 -6.66
C ASP A 18 7.24 -12.79 -6.63
N ILE A 19 7.05 -12.15 -5.48
CA ILE A 19 7.36 -10.75 -5.29
C ILE A 19 8.86 -10.46 -5.39
N HIS A 20 9.73 -11.35 -4.92
CA HIS A 20 11.18 -11.14 -4.99
C HIS A 20 11.70 -11.29 -6.41
N ARG A 21 11.24 -12.30 -7.15
CA ARG A 21 11.57 -12.45 -8.58
C ARG A 21 11.10 -11.25 -9.39
N SER A 22 9.90 -10.75 -9.09
CA SER A 22 9.34 -9.60 -9.79
C SER A 22 10.06 -8.30 -9.42
N ALA A 23 10.35 -8.08 -8.13
CA ALA A 23 11.14 -6.94 -7.67
C ALA A 23 12.51 -6.91 -8.36
N LYS A 24 13.20 -8.05 -8.42
CA LYS A 24 14.48 -8.18 -9.13
C LYS A 24 14.37 -7.78 -10.62
N PHE A 25 13.32 -8.22 -11.31
CA PHE A 25 13.09 -7.79 -12.69
C PHE A 25 12.91 -6.27 -12.79
N TYR A 26 12.07 -5.68 -11.94
CA TYR A 26 11.79 -4.25 -12.00
C TYR A 26 13.00 -3.39 -11.57
N THR A 27 13.85 -3.87 -10.68
CA THR A 27 15.06 -3.13 -10.27
C THR A 27 16.21 -3.32 -11.25
N GLU A 28 16.52 -4.56 -11.65
CA GLU A 28 17.71 -4.85 -12.46
C GLU A 28 17.49 -4.67 -13.96
N VAL A 29 16.28 -4.96 -14.46
CA VAL A 29 15.97 -4.85 -15.90
C VAL A 29 15.32 -3.51 -16.22
N MET A 30 14.33 -3.10 -15.42
CA MET A 30 13.60 -1.84 -15.66
C MET A 30 14.23 -0.61 -15.00
N GLY A 31 15.16 -0.80 -14.06
CA GLY A 31 15.87 0.30 -13.39
C GLY A 31 15.07 1.05 -12.32
N LEU A 32 13.93 0.51 -11.87
CA LEU A 32 13.18 1.10 -10.75
C LEU A 32 13.97 0.98 -9.45
N LYS A 33 13.74 1.91 -8.52
CA LYS A 33 14.34 1.90 -7.19
C LYS A 33 13.31 1.46 -6.16
N VAL A 34 13.71 0.61 -5.23
CA VAL A 34 12.89 0.26 -4.07
C VAL A 34 12.77 1.49 -3.18
N SER A 35 11.55 1.77 -2.73
CA SER A 35 11.27 2.81 -1.74
C SER A 35 10.96 2.21 -0.39
N ASP A 36 10.15 1.15 -0.30
CA ASP A 36 9.82 0.46 0.95
C ASP A 36 9.31 -0.96 0.67
N TRP A 37 9.23 -1.78 1.72
CA TRP A 37 8.59 -3.10 1.76
C TRP A 37 7.55 -3.19 2.88
N ILE A 38 6.56 -4.07 2.73
CA ILE A 38 5.78 -4.62 3.85
C ILE A 38 6.03 -6.13 3.88
N GLY A 39 6.99 -6.56 4.72
CA GLY A 39 7.51 -7.93 4.72
C GLY A 39 7.71 -8.49 3.30
N ASP A 40 7.27 -9.73 3.08
CA ASP A 40 7.24 -10.36 1.75
C ASP A 40 5.86 -10.26 1.07
N GLN A 41 5.09 -9.22 1.42
CA GLN A 41 3.70 -9.05 0.96
C GLN A 41 3.56 -7.92 -0.04
N MET A 42 4.30 -6.82 0.16
CA MET A 42 4.31 -5.70 -0.77
C MET A 42 5.71 -5.11 -0.93
N VAL A 43 6.01 -4.61 -2.13
CA VAL A 43 7.17 -3.77 -2.43
C VAL A 43 6.73 -2.54 -3.20
N PHE A 44 7.28 -1.39 -2.82
CA PHE A 44 7.01 -0.10 -3.43
C PHE A 44 8.23 0.33 -4.24
N LEU A 45 8.01 0.63 -5.52
CA LEU A 45 9.04 0.90 -6.52
C LEU A 45 8.78 2.26 -7.18
N ARG A 46 9.84 3.05 -7.36
CA ARG A 46 9.78 4.37 -8.00
C ARG A 46 10.67 4.47 -9.24
N ALA A 47 10.18 5.20 -10.22
CA ALA A 47 10.90 5.71 -11.38
C ALA A 47 11.24 7.20 -11.23
N GLY A 48 10.43 7.95 -10.48
CA GLY A 48 10.59 9.38 -10.24
C GLY A 48 10.86 9.72 -8.78
N THR A 49 10.37 10.89 -8.36
CA THR A 49 10.46 11.36 -6.98
C THR A 49 9.29 10.90 -6.13
N ASP A 50 8.12 10.59 -6.68
CA ASP A 50 7.02 10.00 -5.90
C ASP A 50 7.54 8.76 -5.15
N HIS A 51 7.08 8.55 -3.90
CA HIS A 51 7.46 7.37 -3.12
C HIS A 51 7.29 6.08 -3.93
N HIS A 52 6.26 5.99 -4.78
CA HIS A 52 6.14 4.89 -5.72
C HIS A 52 5.33 5.28 -6.96
N ASP A 53 5.73 4.69 -8.08
CA ASP A 53 4.99 4.67 -9.34
C ASP A 53 4.36 3.26 -9.57
N LEU A 54 5.00 2.24 -9.00
CA LEU A 54 4.57 0.85 -9.07
C LEU A 54 4.67 0.22 -7.68
N ALA A 55 3.65 -0.50 -7.25
CA ALA A 55 3.77 -1.45 -6.16
C ALA A 55 3.46 -2.86 -6.66
N LEU A 56 4.07 -3.86 -6.03
CA LEU A 56 3.75 -5.26 -6.28
C LEU A 56 3.16 -5.84 -5.00
N ALA A 57 2.06 -6.56 -5.14
CA ALA A 57 1.43 -7.32 -4.08
C ALA A 57 1.61 -8.81 -4.35
N GLN A 58 2.09 -9.55 -3.35
CA GLN A 58 2.19 -10.99 -3.41
C GLN A 58 0.80 -11.61 -3.45
N LEU A 59 0.50 -12.36 -4.51
CA LEU A 59 -0.72 -13.15 -4.60
C LEU A 59 -0.68 -14.25 -3.52
N PRO A 60 -1.74 -14.44 -2.72
CA PRO A 60 -1.79 -15.53 -1.73
C PRO A 60 -1.57 -16.89 -2.41
N LYS A 61 -0.75 -17.76 -1.81
CA LYS A 61 -0.39 -19.07 -2.38
C LYS A 61 -1.58 -20.02 -2.52
N ASP A 62 -2.61 -19.82 -1.71
CA ASP A 62 -3.88 -20.55 -1.70
C ASP A 62 -4.97 -19.86 -2.53
N SER A 63 -4.63 -18.76 -3.23
CA SER A 63 -5.57 -18.12 -4.16
C SER A 63 -5.99 -19.12 -5.24
N PRO A 64 -7.30 -19.24 -5.55
CA PRO A 64 -7.75 -20.06 -6.67
C PRO A 64 -7.18 -19.58 -8.01
N ASP A 65 -6.71 -18.33 -8.07
CA ASP A 65 -6.14 -17.70 -9.25
C ASP A 65 -4.61 -17.83 -9.30
N PHE A 66 -3.97 -18.54 -8.35
CA PHE A 66 -2.50 -18.61 -8.25
C PHE A 66 -1.84 -19.16 -9.51
N ASP A 67 -2.42 -20.17 -10.15
CA ASP A 67 -1.85 -20.77 -11.36
C ASP A 67 -2.47 -20.23 -12.67
N ASP A 68 -3.54 -19.44 -12.61
CA ASP A 68 -4.30 -18.98 -13.79
C ASP A 68 -3.85 -17.60 -14.31
N LEU A 69 -2.54 -17.44 -14.53
CA LEU A 69 -1.93 -16.19 -15.04
C LEU A 69 -1.27 -16.36 -16.41
N PRO A 70 -1.39 -15.38 -17.35
CA PRO A 70 -2.21 -14.16 -17.33
C PRO A 70 -3.46 -14.31 -18.23
N ARG A 71 -4.68 -14.20 -17.67
CA ARG A 71 -5.89 -14.02 -18.49
C ARG A 71 -6.27 -12.55 -18.60
N TYR A 72 -6.84 -12.17 -19.74
CA TYR A 72 -7.48 -10.86 -19.95
C TYR A 72 -8.55 -10.54 -18.88
N SER A 73 -9.02 -11.53 -18.12
CA SER A 73 -10.09 -11.43 -17.12
C SER A 73 -9.65 -11.50 -15.65
N ARG A 74 -8.35 -11.25 -15.32
CA ARG A 74 -7.65 -11.23 -13.98
C ARG A 74 -6.90 -12.53 -13.61
N PRO A 75 -5.88 -12.51 -12.72
CA PRO A 75 -5.21 -11.36 -12.05
C PRO A 75 -4.00 -10.73 -12.79
N GLY A 76 -3.69 -9.49 -12.41
CA GLY A 76 -2.50 -8.74 -12.84
C GLY A 76 -2.48 -7.35 -12.22
N LEU A 77 -3.63 -6.66 -12.20
CA LEU A 77 -3.83 -5.34 -11.59
C LEU A 77 -4.71 -5.44 -10.33
N GLU A 78 -4.21 -4.99 -9.18
CA GLU A 78 -5.01 -4.80 -7.95
C GLU A 78 -5.78 -3.48 -8.04
N HIS A 79 -5.08 -2.36 -8.26
CA HIS A 79 -5.66 -1.04 -8.53
C HIS A 79 -4.69 -0.14 -9.31
N PHE A 80 -5.23 0.96 -9.83
CA PHE A 80 -4.47 2.11 -10.32
C PHE A 80 -5.02 3.40 -9.70
N SER A 81 -4.20 4.45 -9.62
CA SER A 81 -4.56 5.65 -8.88
C SER A 81 -4.47 6.94 -9.69
N TYR A 82 -5.22 7.96 -9.26
CA TYR A 82 -5.11 9.33 -9.76
C TYR A 82 -4.79 10.30 -8.61
N LEU A 83 -3.90 11.26 -8.88
CA LEU A 83 -3.57 12.32 -7.93
C LEU A 83 -4.72 13.33 -7.84
N VAL A 84 -5.11 13.69 -6.61
CA VAL A 84 -5.95 14.85 -6.31
C VAL A 84 -5.20 15.85 -5.43
N ASP A 85 -5.67 17.11 -5.42
CA ASP A 85 -4.90 18.22 -4.83
C ASP A 85 -4.79 18.14 -3.30
N SER A 86 -5.79 17.59 -2.61
CA SER A 86 -5.82 17.57 -1.14
C SER A 86 -6.80 16.55 -0.55
N VAL A 87 -6.75 16.41 0.78
CA VAL A 87 -7.72 15.59 1.53
C VAL A 87 -9.13 16.16 1.45
N GLU A 88 -9.29 17.49 1.43
CA GLU A 88 -10.59 18.14 1.24
C GLU A 88 -11.19 17.82 -0.14
N GLU A 89 -10.33 17.77 -1.17
CA GLU A 89 -10.73 17.33 -2.51
C GLU A 89 -11.10 15.84 -2.53
N MET A 90 -10.45 15.01 -1.70
CA MET A 90 -10.82 13.61 -1.49
C MET A 90 -12.16 13.45 -0.76
N GLU A 91 -12.43 14.26 0.27
CA GLU A 91 -13.73 14.32 0.96
C GLU A 91 -14.85 14.79 0.01
N ARG A 92 -14.54 15.73 -0.89
CA ARG A 92 -15.45 16.11 -1.98
C ARG A 92 -15.68 14.95 -2.95
N SER A 93 -14.64 14.18 -3.26
CA SER A 93 -14.71 13.01 -4.15
C SER A 93 -15.65 11.94 -3.60
N VAL A 94 -15.64 11.68 -2.29
CA VAL A 94 -16.63 10.80 -1.62
C VAL A 94 -18.06 11.22 -1.95
N LYS A 95 -18.39 12.51 -1.79
CA LYS A 95 -19.74 13.03 -2.06
C LYS A 95 -20.13 12.85 -3.53
N VAL A 96 -19.20 13.04 -4.46
CA VAL A 96 -19.44 12.82 -5.89
C VAL A 96 -19.67 11.36 -6.21
N LEU A 97 -18.86 10.45 -5.67
CA LEU A 97 -19.01 9.01 -5.87
C LEU A 97 -20.38 8.53 -5.36
N GLN A 98 -20.75 8.94 -4.14
CA GLN A 98 -22.06 8.63 -3.55
C GLN A 98 -23.22 9.19 -4.38
N SER A 99 -23.12 10.41 -4.90
CA SER A 99 -24.21 10.99 -5.71
C SER A 99 -24.37 10.30 -7.08
N HIS A 100 -23.37 9.55 -7.54
CA HIS A 100 -23.42 8.75 -8.76
C HIS A 100 -23.67 7.26 -8.47
N GLY A 101 -23.88 6.87 -7.20
CA GLY A 101 -24.08 5.46 -6.82
C GLY A 101 -22.85 4.58 -7.05
N VAL A 102 -21.65 5.17 -7.07
CA VAL A 102 -20.40 4.42 -7.24
C VAL A 102 -20.02 3.75 -5.92
N GLU A 103 -19.68 2.46 -6.00
CA GLU A 103 -19.28 1.66 -4.84
C GLU A 103 -17.91 2.11 -4.31
N ILE A 104 -17.85 2.55 -3.05
CA ILE A 104 -16.62 2.82 -2.32
C ILE A 104 -16.19 1.53 -1.61
N VAL A 105 -14.97 1.07 -1.88
CA VAL A 105 -14.41 -0.18 -1.35
C VAL A 105 -13.57 0.06 -0.09
N ARG A 106 -12.78 1.15 -0.10
CA ARG A 106 -11.97 1.58 1.05
C ARG A 106 -12.17 3.09 1.21
N GLY A 107 -12.58 3.52 2.40
CA GLY A 107 -12.79 4.94 2.68
C GLY A 107 -11.49 5.73 2.79
N ILE A 108 -11.57 6.98 3.24
CA ILE A 108 -10.37 7.81 3.38
C ILE A 108 -9.48 7.25 4.49
N GLY A 109 -8.26 6.89 4.15
CA GLY A 109 -7.22 6.48 5.10
C GLY A 109 -5.87 7.08 4.74
N ARG A 110 -4.84 6.73 5.51
CA ARG A 110 -3.46 7.18 5.28
C ARG A 110 -2.49 6.01 5.43
N HIS A 111 -1.76 5.67 4.38
CA HIS A 111 -0.83 4.54 4.42
C HIS A 111 0.38 4.82 5.33
N GLY A 112 1.00 3.75 5.84
CA GLY A 112 2.33 3.83 6.48
C GLY A 112 3.40 4.17 5.45
N PRO A 113 3.75 3.24 4.54
CA PRO A 113 4.67 3.49 3.43
C PRO A 113 4.17 4.61 2.51
N GLY A 114 5.05 5.56 2.20
CA GLY A 114 4.74 6.71 1.33
C GLY A 114 3.81 7.76 1.91
N ASP A 115 3.24 7.54 3.10
CA ASP A 115 2.45 8.47 3.92
C ASP A 115 1.24 9.12 3.19
N ASN A 116 0.87 8.59 2.02
CA ASN A 116 -0.17 9.15 1.18
C ASN A 116 -1.56 8.82 1.73
N PHE A 117 -2.48 9.75 1.51
CA PHE A 117 -3.90 9.49 1.70
C PHE A 117 -4.45 8.68 0.53
N PHE A 118 -5.46 7.85 0.80
CA PHE A 118 -6.10 7.02 -0.20
C PHE A 118 -7.62 7.02 -0.04
N LEU A 119 -8.33 6.82 -1.16
CA LEU A 119 -9.75 6.50 -1.24
C LEU A 119 -9.95 5.57 -2.44
N VAL A 120 -10.54 4.39 -2.23
CA VAL A 120 -10.66 3.36 -3.27
C VAL A 120 -12.12 3.04 -3.56
N PHE A 121 -12.47 2.97 -4.84
CA PHE A 121 -13.82 2.73 -5.35
C PHE A 121 -13.80 1.85 -6.61
N LYS A 122 -14.98 1.39 -7.05
CA LYS A 122 -15.14 0.58 -8.25
C LYS A 122 -15.43 1.43 -9.48
N ASP A 123 -14.78 1.12 -10.59
CA ASP A 123 -15.25 1.55 -11.92
C ASP A 123 -16.41 0.65 -12.40
N PRO A 124 -17.04 0.94 -13.57
CA PRO A 124 -18.15 0.16 -14.09
C PRO A 124 -17.85 -1.34 -14.35
N ASP A 125 -16.57 -1.70 -14.56
CA ASP A 125 -16.13 -3.07 -14.81
C ASP A 125 -15.58 -3.74 -13.53
N GLY A 126 -15.71 -3.08 -12.39
CA GLY A 126 -15.29 -3.58 -11.08
C GLY A 126 -13.78 -3.51 -10.83
N ASN A 127 -13.03 -2.72 -11.60
CA ASN A 127 -11.65 -2.35 -11.28
C ASN A 127 -11.62 -1.47 -10.05
N ASN A 128 -10.64 -1.70 -9.18
CA ASN A 128 -10.36 -0.78 -8.10
C ASN A 128 -9.64 0.44 -8.69
N VAL A 129 -10.20 1.61 -8.44
CA VAL A 129 -9.60 2.90 -8.74
C VAL A 129 -9.34 3.61 -7.43
N GLU A 130 -8.15 4.14 -7.27
CA GLU A 130 -7.78 4.97 -6.13
C GLU A 130 -7.70 6.45 -6.53
N VAL A 131 -8.12 7.35 -5.64
CA VAL A 131 -7.58 8.70 -5.62
C VAL A 131 -6.67 8.86 -4.41
N TYR A 132 -5.53 9.52 -4.62
CA TYR A 132 -4.52 9.72 -3.59
C TYR A 132 -4.04 11.17 -3.54
N CYS A 133 -3.43 11.57 -2.43
CA CYS A 133 -2.72 12.84 -2.31
C CYS A 133 -1.62 12.79 -1.24
N ALA A 134 -0.73 13.79 -1.25
CA ALA A 134 0.32 14.02 -0.26
C ALA A 134 1.31 12.84 -0.09
N MET A 135 1.62 12.15 -1.19
CA MET A 135 2.67 11.11 -1.19
C MET A 135 4.05 11.72 -0.94
N GLU A 136 4.83 11.09 -0.06
CA GLU A 136 6.23 11.44 0.17
C GLU A 136 7.02 11.51 -1.15
N GLN A 137 8.02 12.40 -1.19
CA GLN A 137 8.89 12.58 -2.33
C GLN A 137 10.32 12.15 -1.95
N ILE A 138 10.88 11.17 -2.66
CA ILE A 138 12.25 10.66 -2.50
C ILE A 138 13.08 11.13 -3.69
N GLY A 139 13.70 12.30 -3.56
CA GLY A 139 14.53 12.90 -4.60
C GLY A 139 16.01 12.98 -4.22
N GLU A 140 16.86 13.46 -5.13
CA GLU A 140 18.31 13.61 -4.87
C GLU A 140 18.63 14.51 -3.67
N ARG A 141 17.75 15.48 -3.39
CA ARG A 141 17.91 16.42 -2.27
C ARG A 141 17.46 15.85 -0.92
N ASP A 142 16.67 14.78 -0.95
CA ASP A 142 16.17 14.10 0.24
C ASP A 142 16.16 12.59 -0.02
N PRO A 143 17.35 11.98 -0.14
CA PRO A 143 17.46 10.56 -0.40
C PRO A 143 16.99 9.78 0.82
N ARG A 144 16.25 8.70 0.59
CA ARG A 144 15.79 7.80 1.64
C ARG A 144 16.19 6.37 1.32
N GLU A 145 16.74 5.70 2.32
CA GLU A 145 16.99 4.27 2.27
C GLU A 145 15.67 3.51 2.46
N PRO A 146 15.49 2.37 1.78
CA PRO A 146 14.28 1.57 1.94
C PRO A 146 14.08 1.06 3.36
N GLN A 147 12.84 1.12 3.84
CA GLN A 147 12.43 0.50 5.10
C GLN A 147 11.62 -0.77 4.85
N VAL A 148 11.62 -1.64 5.84
CA VAL A 148 10.76 -2.83 5.86
C VAL A 148 9.75 -2.65 6.98
N TRP A 149 8.48 -2.53 6.61
CA TRP A 149 7.37 -2.37 7.52
C TRP A 149 6.81 -3.74 7.91
N GLU A 150 6.35 -3.86 9.16
CA GLU A 150 5.53 -4.99 9.57
C GLU A 150 4.11 -4.86 8.98
N ARG A 151 3.46 -6.00 8.72
CA ARG A 151 2.07 -6.02 8.26
C ARG A 151 1.14 -5.79 9.44
N THR A 152 0.79 -4.52 9.68
CA THR A 152 -0.10 -4.10 10.76
C THR A 152 -1.17 -3.13 10.25
N VAL A 153 -2.14 -2.81 11.12
CA VAL A 153 -3.12 -1.76 10.85
C VAL A 153 -2.42 -0.43 10.57
N GLU A 154 -1.31 -0.11 11.23
CA GLU A 154 -0.55 1.13 11.03
C GLU A 154 0.12 1.19 9.64
N SER A 155 0.62 0.06 9.15
CA SER A 155 1.17 -0.02 7.79
C SER A 155 0.08 0.17 6.72
N PHE A 156 -1.15 -0.26 7.02
CA PHE A 156 -2.29 -0.17 6.11
C PHE A 156 -2.99 1.20 6.19
N ASP A 157 -3.39 1.63 7.38
CA ASP A 157 -4.10 2.87 7.64
C ASP A 157 -3.73 3.42 9.04
N GLN A 158 -2.86 4.43 9.06
CA GLN A 158 -2.46 5.16 10.26
C GLN A 158 -3.66 5.76 11.02
N TYR A 159 -4.79 6.02 10.34
CA TYR A 159 -6.01 6.53 10.99
C TYR A 159 -6.89 5.43 11.57
N ARG A 160 -6.50 4.16 11.46
CA ARG A 160 -7.21 3.01 12.04
C ARG A 160 -8.70 3.01 11.71
N PHE A 161 -9.02 3.35 10.46
CA PHE A 161 -10.35 3.43 9.85
C PHE A 161 -11.23 4.58 10.36
N ALA A 162 -10.69 5.54 11.12
CA ALA A 162 -11.47 6.62 11.72
C ALA A 162 -12.18 7.52 10.69
N ARG A 163 -11.68 7.57 9.44
CA ARG A 163 -12.25 8.34 8.33
C ARG A 163 -12.90 7.48 7.24
N PHE A 164 -13.08 6.18 7.51
CA PHE A 164 -13.75 5.31 6.56
C PHE A 164 -15.24 5.63 6.48
N VAL A 165 -15.75 5.69 5.25
CA VAL A 165 -17.18 5.92 4.96
C VAL A 165 -17.94 4.62 4.66
N VAL A 166 -17.24 3.49 4.71
CA VAL A 166 -17.74 2.13 4.58
C VAL A 166 -17.10 1.24 5.65
N PRO A 167 -17.71 0.11 6.03
CA PRO A 167 -17.11 -0.79 7.01
C PRO A 167 -15.68 -1.23 6.58
N PRO A 168 -14.71 -1.24 7.51
CA PRO A 168 -13.35 -1.69 7.21
C PRO A 168 -13.30 -3.20 6.90
N PRO A 169 -12.26 -3.66 6.18
CA PRO A 169 -12.09 -5.09 5.86
C PRO A 169 -12.09 -5.96 7.13
N PRO A 170 -12.92 -7.02 7.22
CA PRO A 170 -13.08 -7.80 8.46
C PRO A 170 -11.78 -8.36 9.04
N HIS A 171 -10.84 -8.78 8.19
CA HIS A 171 -9.56 -9.33 8.62
C HIS A 171 -8.66 -8.28 9.33
N LEU A 172 -8.75 -7.00 8.95
CA LEU A 172 -7.99 -5.92 9.59
C LEU A 172 -8.65 -5.41 10.89
N VAL A 173 -9.97 -5.59 11.03
CA VAL A 173 -10.68 -5.26 12.28
C VAL A 173 -10.26 -6.19 13.41
N ALA A 174 -10.02 -7.47 13.12
CA ALA A 174 -9.57 -8.46 14.11
C ALA A 174 -8.17 -8.11 14.68
N GLU A 175 -7.29 -7.51 13.88
CA GLU A 175 -5.97 -7.03 14.30
C GLU A 175 -6.06 -5.76 15.15
N LYS A 176 -6.95 -4.82 14.81
CA LYS A 176 -7.19 -3.58 15.59
C LYS A 176 -7.54 -3.87 17.05
N SER A 177 -8.29 -4.93 17.32
CA SER A 177 -8.71 -5.33 18.67
C SER A 177 -7.58 -5.91 19.53
N ARG A 178 -6.48 -6.38 18.93
CA ARG A 178 -5.33 -6.94 19.65
C ARG A 178 -4.37 -5.87 20.17
N GLY A 179 -4.31 -4.71 19.51
CA GLY A 179 -3.43 -3.60 19.90
C GLY A 179 -3.92 -2.75 21.08
N ASN A 180 -4.96 -3.18 21.81
CA ASN A 180 -5.55 -2.43 22.93
C ASN A 180 -5.44 -3.13 24.30
N ALA A 181 -4.68 -4.22 24.40
CA ALA A 181 -4.34 -4.81 25.69
C ALA A 181 -3.02 -4.19 26.19
N PRO A 182 -2.97 -3.58 27.39
CA PRO A 182 -1.67 -3.30 28.00
C PRO A 182 -0.94 -4.63 28.14
N ALA A 183 0.34 -4.67 27.76
CA ALA A 183 1.17 -5.84 27.98
C ALA A 183 1.08 -6.20 29.47
N ALA A 184 0.44 -7.33 29.78
CA ALA A 184 0.49 -7.90 31.11
C ALA A 184 1.96 -8.21 31.36
N ALA A 185 2.55 -7.53 32.35
CA ALA A 185 3.87 -7.86 32.84
C ALA A 185 3.82 -9.32 33.31
N SER A 186 4.42 -10.21 32.54
CA SER A 186 4.86 -11.50 33.05
C SER A 186 6.21 -11.24 33.70
N ASP A 187 6.21 -11.19 35.03
CA ASP A 187 7.38 -11.53 35.82
C ASP A 187 7.81 -12.94 35.40
N ASP A 188 8.96 -13.04 34.71
CA ASP A 188 9.96 -14.08 34.98
C ASP A 188 11.20 -13.91 34.08
N ASP A 189 12.30 -13.64 34.79
CA ASP A 189 13.65 -14.14 34.59
C ASP A 189 14.65 -13.45 33.64
N ALA A 190 15.88 -13.44 34.15
CA ALA A 190 17.08 -12.72 33.77
C ALA A 190 17.70 -13.17 32.45
N GLY A 191 18.40 -12.25 31.77
CA GLY A 191 19.41 -12.65 30.77
C GLY A 191 19.86 -11.60 29.77
N ALA A 192 20.92 -10.88 30.13
CA ALA A 192 21.93 -10.24 29.28
C ALA A 192 21.72 -10.09 27.75
N GLY A 193 21.66 -8.82 27.32
CA GLY A 193 22.33 -8.19 26.16
C GLY A 193 22.63 -8.96 24.86
N ALA A 194 22.17 -8.41 23.73
CA ALA A 194 23.03 -7.89 22.64
C ALA A 194 22.17 -7.41 21.44
N ARG A 195 22.40 -6.17 21.01
CA ARG A 195 21.99 -5.68 19.69
C ARG A 195 22.68 -6.51 18.62
N ARG A 196 21.96 -6.93 17.57
CA ARG A 196 22.57 -7.55 16.39
C ARG A 196 22.50 -6.57 15.22
N GLU A 197 23.67 -6.17 14.75
CA GLU A 197 23.86 -5.47 13.48
C GLU A 197 23.66 -6.42 12.30
N ALA A 198 23.22 -5.87 11.17
CA ALA A 198 23.09 -6.59 9.91
C ALA A 198 24.47 -6.97 9.34
N PRO A 199 24.62 -8.13 8.66
CA PRO A 199 25.90 -8.57 8.13
C PRO A 199 26.34 -7.69 6.96
N LYS A 200 27.56 -7.16 7.05
CA LYS A 200 28.27 -6.56 5.92
C LYS A 200 28.63 -7.64 4.90
N GLY A 201 28.28 -7.43 3.64
CA GLY A 201 28.76 -8.25 2.52
C GLY A 201 30.22 -7.92 2.20
N ASP A 202 31.01 -8.96 1.93
CA ASP A 202 32.38 -8.82 1.41
C ASP A 202 32.36 -8.52 -0.10
N PRO A 203 33.21 -7.61 -0.59
CA PRO A 203 33.42 -7.43 -2.01
C PRO A 203 34.45 -8.44 -2.56
N ALA A 204 34.34 -8.73 -3.85
CA ALA A 204 35.43 -9.31 -4.64
C ALA A 204 36.51 -8.26 -4.93
#